data_AF-A0A946HFJ3-F1
#
_entry.id   AF-A0A946HFJ3-F1
#
_cell.length_a   1.000
_cell.length_b   1.000
_cell.length_c   1.000
_cell.angle_alpha   90.00
_cell.angle_beta   90.00
_cell.angle_gamma   90.00
#
_symmetry.space_group_name_H-M   'P 1'
#
loop_
_entity.id
_entity.type
_entity.pdbx_description
1 polymer ?
#
loop_
_entity_poly.entity_id
_entity_poly.type
_entity_poly.pdbx_seq_one_letter_code
_entity_poly.pdbx_strand_id
1 'polypeptide(L)'
;MRFQIAILITAGLTVVTGLRPSFSQPLSADADLPAVRGSDLKRVDEISKAVEEAQWEEALLGILEIPASLRRFVSPVDPTRPEMSVIDQVRDRAWRHLRDRLACADRPLGAVKMRGLFPRLQRIPIVCIASGIATPVRHDLVMKHWARRIELRVESDEVIQLAEQKLDQGERVEAVTLLEPFLHRAPGDPLLEDYIQRLHDQVVDNIRTQLQQGRQVGDPVTVLAAENQLLQLVSNDRDGILQGNWARQQLLDGAEELLQSQQPCGALLMVATLLESGVEVGERLDRLRSRIELPLRPIICRGWVPAAAEQGSTYLIRSGVATIRRQRASSTGDSGGRWGESGRRWSRSPAHSADVRRWIQLIDQVLQLTQRWIEATPVDAALLSSRRSFCLEEAWRLARRIAESPARRWRTTWDQRGSVPVGEEWRLIGRLPFLVIDLSGQQTVEVIEVEVVLSPEDLQRKGLPVIGTDLDRASLQLRATLDHQLEIRADEIARQRLRARLQEARLLAARGDLAAARELLLPALIGADPQDLDLLEQGAAEIARWCQIGVDTVRAAAGRSSTP
;
A
#
# COMPACT_ATOMS: atom_id res chain seq x y z
N MET A 1 -67.94 -13.68 -72.44
CA MET A 1 -67.69 -14.68 -73.51
C MET A 1 -66.27 -14.45 -74.03
N ARG A 2 -65.45 -15.43 -74.41
CA ARG A 2 -65.46 -16.92 -74.32
C ARG A 2 -64.00 -17.36 -74.55
N PHE A 3 -63.56 -18.45 -73.92
CA PHE A 3 -62.42 -19.35 -74.25
C PHE A 3 -61.13 -18.76 -74.89
N GLN A 4 -59.96 -18.83 -74.24
CA GLN A 4 -59.05 -19.99 -74.13
C GLN A 4 -58.44 -20.49 -75.47
N ILE A 5 -57.10 -20.58 -75.48
CA ILE A 5 -56.27 -21.55 -76.26
C ILE A 5 -56.25 -21.21 -77.78
N ALA A 6 -55.14 -21.27 -78.55
CA ALA A 6 -53.97 -22.15 -78.49
C ALA A 6 -52.74 -21.59 -79.23
N ILE A 7 -51.60 -22.28 -79.08
CA ILE A 7 -50.45 -22.32 -80.02
C ILE A 7 -49.71 -20.98 -80.21
N LEU A 8 -48.81 -20.67 -79.28
CA LEU A 8 -47.49 -20.10 -79.60
C LEU A 8 -46.47 -20.44 -78.48
N ILE A 9 -46.36 -21.73 -78.20
CA ILE A 9 -45.17 -22.33 -77.57
C ILE A 9 -44.57 -23.27 -78.60
N THR A 10 -43.39 -22.94 -79.14
CA THR A 10 -42.32 -23.88 -79.53
C THR A 10 -41.05 -23.11 -79.93
N ALA A 11 -39.89 -23.70 -79.64
CA ALA A 11 -38.54 -23.27 -80.07
C ALA A 11 -38.01 -21.92 -79.53
N GLY A 12 -37.50 -21.93 -78.30
CA GLY A 12 -36.73 -20.82 -77.70
C GLY A 12 -35.87 -21.21 -76.47
N LEU A 13 -35.73 -22.51 -76.19
CA LEU A 13 -34.77 -23.10 -75.24
C LEU A 13 -33.58 -23.58 -76.09
N THR A 14 -32.32 -23.41 -75.69
CA THR A 14 -31.59 -24.09 -74.59
C THR A 14 -30.24 -23.33 -74.40
N VAL A 15 -29.36 -23.55 -73.42
CA VAL A 15 -29.00 -24.73 -72.59
C VAL A 15 -28.45 -24.29 -71.22
N VAL A 16 -28.34 -25.25 -70.29
CA VAL A 16 -27.66 -25.22 -68.97
C VAL A 16 -28.46 -24.53 -67.85
N THR A 17 -28.76 -25.13 -66.69
CA THR A 17 -28.94 -26.53 -66.21
C THR A 17 -29.91 -26.45 -65.02
N GLY A 18 -30.49 -27.51 -64.43
CA GLY A 18 -30.52 -28.96 -64.65
C GLY A 18 -31.21 -29.60 -63.42
N LEU A 19 -32.06 -30.62 -63.60
CA LEU A 19 -32.84 -31.32 -62.54
C LEU A 19 -33.99 -30.52 -61.87
N ARG A 20 -35.15 -30.48 -62.53
CA ARG A 20 -36.46 -30.35 -61.85
C ARG A 20 -36.96 -31.76 -61.47
N PRO A 21 -37.53 -31.98 -60.26
CA PRO A 21 -38.27 -33.21 -59.97
C PRO A 21 -39.63 -33.22 -60.68
N SER A 22 -40.11 -34.43 -60.99
CA SER A 22 -41.31 -34.70 -61.76
C SER A 22 -42.60 -34.34 -61.00
N PHE A 23 -43.40 -33.41 -61.52
CA PHE A 23 -44.77 -33.21 -61.04
C PHE A 23 -45.71 -34.24 -61.69
N SER A 24 -46.06 -35.28 -60.94
CA SER A 24 -47.04 -36.29 -61.37
C SER A 24 -47.95 -36.78 -60.23
N GLN A 25 -48.67 -35.84 -59.61
CA GLN A 25 -49.94 -36.11 -58.92
C GLN A 25 -50.93 -35.00 -59.29
N PRO A 26 -52.18 -35.31 -59.70
CA PRO A 26 -53.20 -34.31 -59.95
C PRO A 26 -53.72 -33.77 -58.61
N LEU A 27 -53.62 -32.46 -58.41
CA LEU A 27 -54.28 -31.79 -57.29
C LEU A 27 -55.80 -31.87 -57.46
N SER A 28 -56.49 -32.33 -56.42
CA SER A 28 -57.96 -32.25 -56.32
C SER A 28 -58.42 -30.80 -56.46
N ALA A 29 -59.53 -30.59 -57.17
CA ALA A 29 -59.97 -29.26 -57.58
C ALA A 29 -60.79 -28.48 -56.53
N ASP A 30 -61.04 -29.07 -55.36
CA ASP A 30 -61.81 -28.46 -54.26
C ASP A 30 -60.91 -28.17 -53.05
N ALA A 31 -60.16 -27.08 -53.11
CA ALA A 31 -59.54 -26.45 -51.95
C ALA A 31 -59.52 -24.93 -52.17
N ASP A 32 -60.30 -24.19 -51.37
CA ASP A 32 -60.35 -22.73 -51.42
C ASP A 32 -58.94 -22.13 -51.32
N LEU A 33 -58.45 -21.57 -52.43
CA LEU A 33 -57.22 -20.81 -52.44
C LEU A 33 -57.50 -19.47 -51.72
N PRO A 34 -56.89 -19.20 -50.55
CA PRO A 34 -57.09 -17.92 -49.88
C PRO A 34 -56.60 -16.79 -50.79
N ALA A 35 -57.32 -15.67 -50.80
CA ALA A 35 -57.04 -14.54 -51.69
C ALA A 35 -55.62 -13.97 -51.48
N VAL A 36 -54.66 -14.45 -52.27
CA VAL A 36 -53.25 -14.08 -52.19
C VAL A 36 -53.08 -12.63 -52.63
N ARG A 37 -52.56 -11.77 -51.75
CA ARG A 37 -52.31 -10.37 -52.11
C ARG A 37 -50.98 -10.28 -52.85
N GLY A 38 -50.87 -9.34 -53.79
CA GLY A 38 -49.61 -9.10 -54.52
C GLY A 38 -48.44 -8.67 -53.62
N SER A 39 -48.73 -8.22 -52.39
CA SER A 39 -47.73 -8.01 -51.32
C SER A 39 -47.09 -9.32 -50.85
N ASP A 40 -47.85 -10.40 -50.82
CA ASP A 40 -47.47 -11.64 -50.16
C ASP A 40 -46.56 -12.46 -51.07
N LEU A 41 -46.78 -12.39 -52.39
CA LEU A 41 -45.89 -12.95 -53.41
C LEU A 41 -44.51 -12.25 -53.41
N LYS A 42 -44.47 -10.91 -53.31
CA LYS A 42 -43.19 -10.19 -53.18
C LYS A 42 -42.39 -10.62 -51.96
N ARG A 43 -43.06 -10.86 -50.82
CA ARG A 43 -42.42 -11.38 -49.61
C ARG A 43 -41.90 -12.82 -49.80
N VAL A 44 -42.62 -13.67 -50.55
CA VAL A 44 -42.12 -15.02 -50.91
C VAL A 44 -40.84 -14.92 -51.76
N ASP A 45 -40.79 -14.00 -52.72
CA ASP A 45 -39.60 -13.76 -53.54
C ASP A 45 -38.43 -13.22 -52.71
N GLU A 46 -38.68 -12.26 -51.81
CA GLU A 46 -37.68 -11.70 -50.86
C GLU A 46 -37.11 -12.77 -49.94
N ILE A 47 -37.95 -13.68 -49.42
CA ILE A 47 -37.50 -14.81 -48.58
C ILE A 47 -36.72 -15.83 -49.40
N SER A 48 -37.16 -16.16 -50.62
CA SER A 48 -36.44 -17.09 -51.50
C SER A 48 -35.04 -16.54 -51.79
N LYS A 49 -34.93 -15.24 -52.07
CA LYS A 49 -33.66 -14.55 -52.20
C LYS A 49 -32.81 -14.62 -50.92
N ALA A 50 -33.39 -14.41 -49.73
CA ALA A 50 -32.67 -14.55 -48.46
C ALA A 50 -32.19 -16.01 -48.20
N VAL A 51 -32.93 -17.02 -48.67
CA VAL A 51 -32.50 -18.43 -48.64
C VAL A 51 -31.32 -18.68 -49.60
N GLU A 52 -31.39 -18.15 -50.82
CA GLU A 52 -30.32 -18.24 -51.83
C GLU A 52 -29.04 -17.49 -51.39
N GLU A 53 -29.18 -16.33 -50.75
CA GLU A 53 -28.08 -15.53 -50.18
C GLU A 53 -27.60 -16.05 -48.80
N ALA A 54 -28.12 -17.20 -48.34
CA ALA A 54 -27.78 -17.83 -47.06
C ALA A 54 -27.99 -16.94 -45.81
N GLN A 55 -28.91 -15.97 -45.88
CA GLN A 55 -29.36 -15.10 -44.79
C GLN A 55 -30.43 -15.83 -43.95
N TRP A 56 -30.06 -16.99 -43.39
CA TRP A 56 -31.00 -17.94 -42.79
C TRP A 56 -31.88 -17.38 -41.66
N GLU A 57 -31.40 -16.39 -40.92
CA GLU A 57 -32.17 -15.73 -39.85
C GLU A 57 -33.28 -14.83 -40.41
N GLU A 58 -33.00 -14.08 -41.47
CA GLU A 58 -33.95 -13.19 -42.14
C GLU A 58 -34.99 -14.02 -42.91
N ALA A 59 -34.54 -15.10 -43.57
CA ALA A 59 -35.41 -16.09 -44.18
C ALA A 59 -36.35 -16.75 -43.14
N LEU A 60 -35.85 -17.12 -41.95
CA LEU A 60 -36.70 -17.71 -40.90
C LEU A 60 -37.76 -16.72 -40.39
N LEU A 61 -37.39 -15.47 -40.16
CA LEU A 61 -38.33 -14.41 -39.74
C LEU A 61 -39.41 -14.16 -40.80
N GLY A 62 -39.03 -13.99 -42.06
CA GLY A 62 -39.99 -13.79 -43.15
C GLY A 62 -40.96 -14.97 -43.32
N ILE A 63 -40.50 -16.21 -43.19
CA ILE A 63 -41.38 -17.41 -43.29
C ILE A 63 -42.46 -17.42 -42.21
N LEU A 64 -42.16 -16.88 -41.01
CA LEU A 64 -43.11 -16.81 -39.90
C LEU A 64 -44.20 -15.75 -40.15
N GLU A 65 -43.86 -14.63 -40.80
CA GLU A 65 -44.80 -13.58 -41.19
C GLU A 65 -45.77 -14.00 -42.31
N ILE A 66 -45.45 -15.05 -43.07
CA ILE A 66 -46.25 -15.53 -44.20
C ILE A 66 -47.23 -16.65 -43.77
N PRO A 67 -48.51 -16.62 -44.24
CA PRO A 67 -49.48 -17.70 -44.04
C PRO A 67 -48.97 -19.09 -44.48
N ALA A 68 -49.33 -20.12 -43.72
CA ALA A 68 -48.86 -21.50 -43.96
C ALA A 68 -49.14 -22.02 -45.39
N SER A 69 -50.23 -21.58 -46.01
CA SER A 69 -50.62 -21.92 -47.40
C SER A 69 -49.66 -21.39 -48.48
N LEU A 70 -48.84 -20.38 -48.15
CA LEU A 70 -47.89 -19.74 -49.05
C LEU A 70 -46.44 -20.20 -48.83
N ARG A 71 -46.11 -20.76 -47.66
CA ARG A 71 -44.75 -21.22 -47.32
C ARG A 71 -44.20 -22.28 -48.29
N ARG A 72 -45.07 -23.04 -48.95
CA ARG A 72 -44.72 -24.03 -50.00
C ARG A 72 -44.15 -23.44 -51.29
N PHE A 73 -44.24 -22.12 -51.48
CA PHE A 73 -43.71 -21.45 -52.68
C PHE A 73 -42.30 -20.86 -52.47
N VAL A 74 -41.76 -20.91 -51.25
CA VAL A 74 -40.38 -20.50 -50.96
C VAL A 74 -39.41 -21.56 -51.48
N SER A 75 -38.44 -21.14 -52.30
CA SER A 75 -37.49 -22.02 -52.99
C SER A 75 -36.06 -21.46 -52.91
N PRO A 76 -35.00 -22.30 -53.02
CA PRO A 76 -35.02 -23.76 -52.94
C PRO A 76 -34.76 -24.25 -51.51
N VAL A 77 -35.52 -25.27 -51.11
CA VAL A 77 -35.25 -26.07 -49.90
C VAL A 77 -34.73 -27.45 -50.34
N ASP A 78 -33.89 -28.06 -49.51
CA ASP A 78 -32.97 -29.14 -49.86
C ASP A 78 -33.67 -30.31 -50.58
N PRO A 79 -33.40 -30.56 -51.89
CA PRO A 79 -34.13 -31.56 -52.67
C PRO A 79 -33.89 -32.99 -52.19
N THR A 80 -32.88 -33.19 -51.33
CA THR A 80 -32.57 -34.48 -50.69
C THR A 80 -33.50 -34.83 -49.53
N ARG A 81 -34.37 -33.90 -49.08
CA ARG A 81 -35.27 -34.09 -47.93
C ARG A 81 -36.72 -33.67 -48.23
N PRO A 82 -37.41 -34.30 -49.20
CA PRO A 82 -38.78 -33.93 -49.58
C PRO A 82 -39.81 -34.13 -48.45
N GLU A 83 -39.50 -34.92 -47.42
CA GLU A 83 -40.37 -35.21 -46.29
C GLU A 83 -40.39 -34.11 -45.20
N MET A 84 -39.40 -33.22 -45.18
CA MET A 84 -39.33 -32.13 -44.20
C MET A 84 -39.95 -30.85 -44.74
N SER A 85 -40.82 -30.19 -43.96
CA SER A 85 -41.45 -28.94 -44.38
C SER A 85 -40.42 -27.82 -44.59
N VAL A 86 -40.72 -26.88 -45.49
CA VAL A 86 -39.87 -25.70 -45.80
C VAL A 86 -39.42 -24.98 -44.51
N ILE A 87 -40.35 -24.79 -43.57
CA ILE A 87 -40.09 -24.09 -42.31
C ILE A 87 -39.20 -24.90 -41.36
N ASP A 88 -39.31 -26.23 -41.31
CA ASP A 88 -38.41 -27.09 -40.53
C ASP A 88 -36.97 -27.00 -41.07
N GLN A 89 -36.81 -26.99 -42.39
CA GLN A 89 -35.49 -26.97 -43.02
C GLN A 89 -34.81 -25.61 -42.86
N VAL A 90 -35.54 -24.50 -43.02
CA VAL A 90 -34.99 -23.15 -42.80
C VAL A 90 -34.69 -22.91 -41.30
N ARG A 91 -35.56 -23.36 -40.38
CA ARG A 91 -35.28 -23.37 -38.93
C ARG A 91 -33.96 -24.08 -38.62
N ASP A 92 -33.81 -25.30 -39.11
CA ASP A 92 -32.64 -26.13 -38.87
C ASP A 92 -31.35 -25.55 -39.47
N ARG A 93 -31.44 -24.92 -40.65
CA ARG A 93 -30.31 -24.22 -41.29
C ARG A 93 -29.93 -22.95 -40.52
N ALA A 94 -30.89 -22.13 -40.09
CA ALA A 94 -30.67 -20.95 -39.25
C ALA A 94 -30.04 -21.30 -37.89
N TRP A 95 -30.55 -22.36 -37.26
CA TRP A 95 -30.03 -22.89 -36.00
C TRP A 95 -28.58 -23.36 -36.12
N ARG A 96 -28.24 -24.13 -37.17
CA ARG A 96 -26.85 -24.53 -37.44
C ARG A 96 -25.97 -23.32 -37.75
N HIS A 97 -26.40 -22.42 -38.62
CA HIS A 97 -25.64 -21.22 -38.98
C HIS A 97 -25.25 -20.37 -37.75
N LEU A 98 -26.19 -20.08 -36.84
CA LEU A 98 -25.90 -19.35 -35.61
C LEU A 98 -24.98 -20.11 -34.64
N ARG A 99 -25.18 -21.42 -34.51
CA ARG A 99 -24.31 -22.30 -33.71
C ARG A 99 -22.87 -22.34 -34.24
N ASP A 100 -22.71 -22.42 -35.55
CA ASP A 100 -21.41 -22.50 -36.20
C ASP A 100 -20.69 -21.13 -36.15
N ARG A 101 -21.44 -20.02 -36.23
CA ARG A 101 -20.92 -18.67 -35.94
C ARG A 101 -20.51 -18.48 -34.48
N LEU A 102 -21.21 -19.09 -33.52
CA LEU A 102 -20.78 -19.12 -32.11
C LEU A 102 -19.47 -19.88 -31.95
N ALA A 103 -19.30 -21.02 -32.63
CA ALA A 103 -18.03 -21.76 -32.64
C ALA A 103 -16.87 -20.95 -33.26
N CYS A 104 -17.11 -20.17 -34.32
CA CYS A 104 -16.09 -19.25 -34.84
C CYS A 104 -15.78 -18.06 -33.92
N ALA A 105 -16.69 -17.71 -33.01
CA ALA A 105 -16.51 -16.66 -32.02
C ALA A 105 -15.90 -17.18 -30.70
N ASP A 106 -15.87 -18.50 -30.50
CA ASP A 106 -15.34 -19.17 -29.31
C ASP A 106 -13.81 -19.25 -29.35
N ARG A 107 -13.16 -18.13 -29.05
CA ARG A 107 -11.71 -17.92 -29.09
C ARG A 107 -11.30 -16.79 -28.12
N PRO A 108 -10.02 -16.66 -27.74
CA PRO A 108 -9.52 -15.55 -26.93
C PRO A 108 -10.05 -14.18 -27.38
N LEU A 109 -10.51 -13.38 -26.41
CA LEU A 109 -11.13 -12.06 -26.62
C LEU A 109 -12.43 -12.11 -27.46
N GLY A 110 -13.10 -13.26 -27.46
CA GLY A 110 -14.32 -13.56 -28.21
C GLY A 110 -15.64 -13.34 -27.46
N ALA A 111 -15.63 -13.21 -26.13
CA ALA A 111 -16.82 -13.21 -25.28
C ALA A 111 -17.88 -12.17 -25.70
N VAL A 112 -17.46 -10.97 -26.10
CA VAL A 112 -18.37 -9.91 -26.57
C VAL A 112 -19.14 -10.34 -27.83
N LYS A 113 -18.48 -11.01 -28.78
CA LYS A 113 -19.11 -11.52 -30.00
C LYS A 113 -20.06 -12.67 -29.69
N MET A 114 -19.70 -13.56 -28.77
CA MET A 114 -20.57 -14.65 -28.34
C MET A 114 -21.80 -14.13 -27.58
N ARG A 115 -21.64 -13.16 -26.67
CA ARG A 115 -22.75 -12.45 -25.99
C ARG A 115 -23.72 -11.78 -26.97
N GLY A 116 -23.27 -11.31 -28.13
CA GLY A 116 -24.13 -10.77 -29.19
C GLY A 116 -24.86 -11.84 -30.03
N LEU A 117 -24.23 -12.99 -30.28
CA LEU A 117 -24.79 -14.08 -31.08
C LEU A 117 -25.74 -15.00 -30.29
N PHE A 118 -25.46 -15.23 -29.01
CA PHE A 118 -26.21 -16.17 -28.18
C PHE A 118 -27.69 -15.80 -28.01
N PRO A 119 -28.10 -14.53 -27.76
CA PRO A 119 -29.49 -14.08 -27.78
C PRO A 119 -30.22 -14.43 -29.08
N ARG A 120 -29.54 -14.38 -30.23
CA ARG A 120 -30.12 -14.72 -31.54
C ARG A 120 -30.39 -16.23 -31.63
N LEU A 121 -29.48 -17.05 -31.11
CA LEU A 121 -29.70 -18.50 -30.98
C LEU A 121 -30.87 -18.82 -30.05
N GLN A 122 -30.97 -18.18 -28.87
CA GLN A 122 -32.06 -18.45 -27.91
C GLN A 122 -33.45 -18.17 -28.51
N ARG A 123 -33.57 -17.16 -29.37
CA ARG A 123 -34.84 -16.76 -29.98
C ARG A 123 -35.47 -17.86 -30.84
N ILE A 124 -34.68 -18.70 -31.51
CA ILE A 124 -35.21 -19.69 -32.45
C ILE A 124 -36.14 -20.71 -31.75
N PRO A 125 -35.75 -21.41 -30.66
CA PRO A 125 -36.66 -22.26 -29.90
C PRO A 125 -37.87 -21.53 -29.33
N ILE A 126 -37.68 -20.32 -28.76
CA ILE A 126 -38.76 -19.52 -28.16
C ILE A 126 -39.84 -19.22 -29.21
N VAL A 127 -39.43 -18.78 -30.40
CA VAL A 127 -40.33 -18.47 -31.52
C VAL A 127 -41.01 -19.73 -32.08
N CYS A 128 -40.31 -20.86 -32.14
CA CYS A 128 -40.91 -22.14 -32.51
C CYS A 128 -42.02 -22.56 -31.53
N ILE A 129 -41.75 -22.50 -30.22
CA ILE A 129 -42.72 -22.81 -29.16
C ILE A 129 -43.95 -21.90 -29.26
N ALA A 130 -43.74 -20.58 -29.36
CA ALA A 130 -44.83 -19.61 -29.48
C ALA A 130 -45.67 -19.78 -30.76
N SER A 131 -45.08 -20.31 -31.83
CA SER A 131 -45.74 -20.50 -33.13
C SER A 131 -46.32 -21.91 -33.32
N GLY A 132 -46.21 -22.81 -32.33
CA GLY A 132 -46.64 -24.21 -32.45
C GLY A 132 -45.80 -25.05 -33.43
N ILE A 133 -44.57 -24.62 -33.75
CA ILE A 133 -43.64 -25.32 -34.63
C ILE A 133 -42.72 -26.20 -33.79
N ALA A 134 -42.33 -27.37 -34.30
CA ALA A 134 -41.32 -28.20 -33.64
C ALA A 134 -40.02 -27.41 -33.37
N THR A 135 -39.45 -27.58 -32.18
CA THR A 135 -38.16 -26.96 -31.82
C THR A 135 -36.98 -27.71 -32.44
N PRO A 136 -35.80 -27.08 -32.63
CA PRO A 136 -34.60 -27.78 -33.03
C PRO A 136 -34.25 -28.94 -32.09
N VAL A 137 -33.73 -30.03 -32.65
CA VAL A 137 -33.38 -31.26 -31.92
C VAL A 137 -32.32 -30.96 -30.84
N ARG A 138 -32.58 -31.41 -29.60
CA ARG A 138 -31.70 -31.23 -28.43
C ARG A 138 -31.32 -29.76 -28.13
N HIS A 139 -32.19 -28.79 -28.46
CA HIS A 139 -31.89 -27.37 -28.24
C HIS A 139 -31.48 -27.06 -26.80
N ASP A 140 -32.14 -27.60 -25.77
CA ASP A 140 -31.78 -27.40 -24.35
C ASP A 140 -30.31 -27.73 -24.03
N LEU A 141 -29.77 -28.81 -24.59
CA LEU A 141 -28.39 -29.24 -24.35
C LEU A 141 -27.41 -28.28 -25.03
N VAL A 142 -27.72 -27.85 -26.25
CA VAL A 142 -26.92 -26.87 -27.00
C VAL A 142 -26.96 -25.50 -26.31
N MET A 143 -28.13 -25.09 -25.78
CA MET A 143 -28.29 -23.85 -25.04
C MET A 143 -27.48 -23.85 -23.74
N LYS A 144 -27.54 -24.94 -22.95
CA LYS A 144 -26.75 -25.10 -21.73
C LYS A 144 -25.24 -25.15 -22.01
N HIS A 145 -24.82 -25.82 -23.09
CA HIS A 145 -23.43 -25.85 -23.51
C HIS A 145 -22.89 -24.46 -23.84
N TRP A 146 -23.60 -23.70 -24.70
CA TRP A 146 -23.16 -22.35 -25.07
C TRP A 146 -23.25 -21.34 -23.93
N ALA A 147 -24.24 -21.42 -23.04
CA ALA A 147 -24.29 -20.60 -21.83
C ALA A 147 -23.00 -20.75 -21.01
N ARG A 148 -22.63 -22.00 -20.69
CA ARG A 148 -21.43 -22.32 -19.92
C ARG A 148 -20.13 -21.93 -20.65
N ARG A 149 -20.04 -22.13 -21.96
CA ARG A 149 -18.87 -21.67 -22.75
C ARG A 149 -18.73 -20.15 -22.71
N ILE A 150 -19.84 -19.41 -22.76
CA ILE A 150 -19.82 -17.94 -22.70
C ILE A 150 -19.40 -17.44 -21.32
N GLU A 151 -19.90 -18.05 -20.23
CA GLU A 151 -19.49 -17.73 -18.86
C GLU A 151 -17.97 -17.92 -18.69
N LEU A 152 -17.43 -19.07 -19.09
CA LEU A 152 -15.98 -19.35 -19.07
C LEU A 152 -15.17 -18.39 -19.97
N ARG A 153 -15.72 -17.99 -21.13
CA ARG A 153 -15.07 -17.01 -22.03
C ARG A 153 -15.03 -15.61 -21.44
N VAL A 154 -16.06 -15.19 -20.71
CA VAL A 154 -16.07 -13.90 -20.02
C VAL A 154 -14.99 -13.86 -18.94
N GLU A 155 -14.98 -14.86 -18.06
CA GLU A 155 -14.00 -14.92 -16.96
C GLU A 155 -12.56 -14.96 -17.46
N SER A 156 -12.29 -15.69 -18.55
CA SER A 156 -10.94 -15.74 -19.14
C SER A 156 -10.58 -14.47 -19.94
N ASP A 157 -11.50 -13.89 -20.71
CA ASP A 157 -11.22 -12.67 -21.48
C ASP A 157 -10.96 -11.44 -20.58
N GLU A 158 -11.62 -11.35 -19.41
CA GLU A 158 -11.36 -10.29 -18.42
C GLU A 158 -9.93 -10.38 -17.84
N VAL A 159 -9.42 -11.60 -17.61
CA VAL A 159 -8.03 -11.80 -17.13
C VAL A 159 -7.01 -11.66 -18.25
N ILE A 160 -7.31 -12.06 -19.48
CA ILE A 160 -6.44 -11.80 -20.64
C ILE A 160 -6.24 -10.29 -20.83
N GLN A 161 -7.31 -9.48 -20.71
CA GLN A 161 -7.19 -8.02 -20.78
C GLN A 161 -6.34 -7.43 -19.64
N LEU A 162 -6.43 -8.00 -18.43
CA LEU A 162 -5.57 -7.60 -17.32
C LEU A 162 -4.10 -7.98 -17.57
N ALA A 163 -3.84 -9.17 -18.11
CA ALA A 163 -2.50 -9.61 -18.48
C ALA A 163 -1.90 -8.74 -19.60
N GLU A 164 -2.67 -8.39 -20.64
CA GLU A 164 -2.26 -7.45 -21.69
C GLU A 164 -1.92 -6.07 -21.10
N GLN A 165 -2.73 -5.53 -20.17
CA GLN A 165 -2.43 -4.28 -19.46
C GLN A 165 -1.14 -4.36 -18.60
N LYS A 166 -0.87 -5.51 -17.99
CA LYS A 166 0.36 -5.77 -17.22
C LYS A 166 1.59 -5.86 -18.12
N LEU A 167 1.47 -6.44 -19.31
CA LEU A 167 2.52 -6.43 -20.33
C LEU A 167 2.84 -5.01 -20.81
N ASP A 168 1.83 -4.18 -21.06
CA ASP A 168 1.99 -2.78 -21.43
C ASP A 168 2.69 -1.95 -20.33
N GLN A 169 2.52 -2.33 -19.06
CA GLN A 169 3.19 -1.73 -17.89
C GLN A 169 4.62 -2.28 -17.68
N GLY A 170 5.04 -3.31 -18.42
CA GLY A 170 6.33 -3.97 -18.27
C GLY A 170 6.38 -5.06 -17.17
N GLU A 171 5.26 -5.34 -16.50
CA GLU A 171 5.13 -6.30 -15.39
C GLU A 171 4.96 -7.74 -15.93
N ARG A 172 5.94 -8.18 -16.72
CA ARG A 172 5.84 -9.37 -17.58
C ARG A 172 5.63 -10.68 -16.84
N VAL A 173 6.30 -10.88 -15.69
CA VAL A 173 6.14 -12.11 -14.90
C VAL A 173 4.76 -12.17 -14.27
N GLU A 174 4.24 -11.05 -13.77
CA GLU A 174 2.88 -10.98 -13.24
C GLU A 174 1.84 -11.26 -14.33
N ALA A 175 2.01 -10.69 -15.53
CA ALA A 175 1.11 -10.95 -16.66
C ALA A 175 0.98 -12.45 -17.01
N VAL A 176 2.09 -13.19 -16.99
CA VAL A 176 2.09 -14.63 -17.29
C VAL A 176 1.51 -15.44 -16.12
N THR A 177 1.96 -15.18 -14.89
CA THR A 177 1.50 -15.91 -13.69
C THR A 177 0.02 -15.67 -13.35
N LEU A 178 -0.57 -14.54 -13.79
CA LEU A 178 -2.02 -14.30 -13.71
C LEU A 178 -2.85 -15.27 -14.58
N LEU A 179 -2.28 -15.81 -15.66
CA LEU A 179 -2.98 -16.65 -16.63
C LEU A 179 -2.92 -18.15 -16.29
N GLU A 180 -1.86 -18.63 -15.66
CA GLU A 180 -1.69 -20.05 -15.29
C GLU A 180 -2.88 -20.65 -14.51
N PRO A 181 -3.47 -19.98 -13.49
CA PRO A 181 -4.60 -20.54 -12.74
C PRO A 181 -5.85 -20.80 -13.58
N PHE A 182 -5.98 -20.17 -14.75
CA PHE A 182 -7.15 -20.33 -15.62
C PHE A 182 -7.09 -21.60 -16.46
N LEU A 183 -5.89 -22.13 -16.73
CA LEU A 183 -5.70 -23.46 -17.33
C LEU A 183 -6.34 -24.55 -16.46
N HIS A 184 -6.29 -24.40 -15.14
CA HIS A 184 -6.93 -25.32 -14.19
C HIS A 184 -8.46 -25.14 -14.08
N ARG A 185 -9.00 -23.97 -14.41
CA ARG A 185 -10.45 -23.67 -14.33
C ARG A 185 -11.21 -24.06 -15.59
N ALA A 186 -10.56 -24.03 -16.75
CA ALA A 186 -11.14 -24.39 -18.05
C ALA A 186 -10.37 -25.55 -18.73
N PRO A 187 -10.27 -26.74 -18.09
CA PRO A 187 -9.50 -27.86 -18.63
C PRO A 187 -10.05 -28.33 -19.98
N GLY A 188 -9.17 -28.43 -20.99
CA GLY A 188 -9.52 -28.88 -22.34
C GLY A 188 -10.07 -27.78 -23.24
N ASP A 189 -9.64 -26.53 -23.04
CA ASP A 189 -9.82 -25.44 -24.00
C ASP A 189 -8.51 -25.20 -24.78
N PRO A 190 -8.28 -25.92 -25.90
CA PRO A 190 -7.00 -25.86 -26.61
C PRO A 190 -6.72 -24.47 -27.20
N LEU A 191 -7.74 -23.63 -27.41
CA LEU A 191 -7.56 -22.27 -27.92
C LEU A 191 -7.13 -21.29 -26.83
N LEU A 192 -7.49 -21.55 -25.58
CA LEU A 192 -6.98 -20.83 -24.42
C LEU A 192 -5.56 -21.30 -24.07
N GLU A 193 -5.34 -22.62 -24.04
CA GLU A 193 -4.02 -23.25 -23.83
C GLU A 193 -2.98 -22.74 -24.86
N ASP A 194 -3.29 -22.80 -26.16
CA ASP A 194 -2.44 -22.27 -27.24
C ASP A 194 -2.12 -20.78 -27.07
N TYR A 195 -3.08 -19.96 -26.63
CA TYR A 195 -2.89 -18.52 -26.50
C TYR A 195 -2.00 -18.18 -25.30
N ILE A 196 -2.23 -18.81 -24.15
CA ILE A 196 -1.42 -18.63 -22.95
C ILE A 196 0.02 -19.12 -23.22
N GLN A 197 0.20 -20.26 -23.89
CA GLN A 197 1.53 -20.75 -24.26
C GLN A 197 2.26 -19.78 -25.20
N ARG A 198 1.60 -19.25 -26.24
CA ARG A 198 2.21 -18.27 -27.16
C ARG A 198 2.61 -16.98 -26.44
N LEU A 199 1.80 -16.50 -25.50
CA LEU A 199 2.10 -15.30 -24.71
C LEU A 199 3.29 -15.57 -23.77
N HIS A 200 3.32 -16.71 -23.10
CA HIS A 200 4.46 -17.16 -22.30
C HIS A 200 5.75 -17.22 -23.14
N ASP A 201 5.73 -17.88 -24.30
CA ASP A 201 6.89 -18.04 -25.17
C ASP A 201 7.39 -16.69 -25.70
N GLN A 202 6.48 -15.79 -26.10
CA GLN A 202 6.83 -14.42 -26.49
C GLN A 202 7.50 -13.64 -25.35
N VAL A 203 7.00 -13.76 -24.11
CA VAL A 203 7.61 -13.10 -22.94
C VAL A 203 9.01 -13.67 -22.68
N VAL A 204 9.16 -14.99 -22.69
CA VAL A 204 10.45 -15.67 -22.50
C VAL A 204 11.48 -15.27 -23.57
N ASP A 205 11.09 -15.26 -24.85
CA ASP A 205 12.00 -14.89 -25.94
C ASP A 205 12.36 -13.39 -25.93
N ASN A 206 11.44 -12.52 -25.48
CA ASN A 206 11.75 -11.11 -25.23
C ASN A 206 12.78 -10.94 -24.11
N ILE A 207 12.65 -11.68 -23.01
CA ILE A 207 13.61 -11.65 -21.88
C ILE A 207 14.98 -12.23 -22.32
N ARG A 208 15.00 -13.33 -23.06
CA ARG A 208 16.23 -13.88 -23.68
C ARG A 208 16.91 -12.90 -24.62
N THR A 209 16.13 -12.15 -25.40
CA THR A 209 16.65 -11.11 -26.29
C THR A 209 17.29 -9.98 -25.48
N GLN A 210 16.68 -9.56 -24.37
CA GLN A 210 17.26 -8.56 -23.46
C GLN A 210 18.54 -9.06 -22.76
N LEU A 211 18.60 -10.32 -22.33
CA LEU A 211 19.82 -10.96 -21.81
C LEU A 211 20.97 -10.84 -22.84
N GLN A 212 20.72 -11.28 -24.07
CA GLN A 212 21.72 -11.23 -25.14
C GLN A 212 22.16 -9.79 -25.47
N GLN A 213 21.24 -8.83 -25.50
CA GLN A 213 21.54 -7.42 -25.75
C GLN A 213 22.36 -6.80 -24.61
N GLY A 214 21.98 -7.02 -23.35
CA GLY A 214 22.74 -6.54 -22.19
C GLY A 214 24.17 -7.09 -22.19
N ARG A 215 24.33 -8.38 -22.51
CA ARG A 215 25.64 -9.02 -22.64
C ARG A 215 26.47 -8.45 -23.81
N GLN A 216 25.85 -8.12 -24.94
CA GLN A 216 26.54 -7.50 -26.08
C GLN A 216 27.01 -6.07 -25.80
N VAL A 217 26.23 -5.31 -25.01
CA VAL A 217 26.55 -3.93 -24.60
C VAL A 217 27.55 -3.92 -23.43
N GLY A 218 27.69 -5.02 -22.69
CA GLY A 218 28.54 -5.10 -21.50
C GLY A 218 27.87 -4.59 -20.23
N ASP A 219 26.53 -4.62 -20.16
CA ASP A 219 25.76 -4.20 -18.98
C ASP A 219 25.36 -5.42 -18.13
N PRO A 220 26.07 -5.70 -17.02
CA PRO A 220 25.73 -6.82 -16.14
C PRO A 220 24.45 -6.59 -15.33
N VAL A 221 24.02 -5.35 -15.09
CA VAL A 221 22.83 -5.05 -14.27
C VAL A 221 21.56 -5.43 -15.03
N THR A 222 21.46 -5.03 -16.30
CA THR A 222 20.34 -5.47 -17.17
C THR A 222 20.32 -6.99 -17.33
N VAL A 223 21.49 -7.64 -17.42
CA VAL A 223 21.57 -9.11 -17.53
C VAL A 223 21.06 -9.81 -16.27
N LEU A 224 21.43 -9.36 -15.06
CA LEU A 224 20.92 -9.96 -13.81
C LEU A 224 19.42 -9.72 -13.62
N ALA A 225 18.92 -8.53 -13.95
CA ALA A 225 17.49 -8.24 -13.90
C ALA A 225 16.68 -9.16 -14.84
N ALA A 226 17.18 -9.38 -16.06
CA ALA A 226 16.54 -10.25 -17.04
C ALA A 226 16.70 -11.75 -16.68
N GLU A 227 17.82 -12.18 -16.09
CA GLU A 227 17.99 -13.54 -15.57
C GLU A 227 16.97 -13.83 -14.47
N ASN A 228 16.80 -12.92 -13.50
CA ASN A 228 15.87 -13.10 -12.40
C ASN A 228 14.41 -13.16 -12.88
N GLN A 229 14.03 -12.37 -13.89
CA GLN A 229 12.72 -12.52 -14.55
C GLN A 229 12.59 -13.87 -15.28
N LEU A 230 13.64 -14.33 -15.96
CA LEU A 230 13.63 -15.59 -16.69
C LEU A 230 13.54 -16.80 -15.75
N LEU A 231 14.25 -16.81 -14.62
CA LEU A 231 14.23 -17.89 -13.64
C LEU A 231 12.86 -18.05 -12.94
N GLN A 232 12.08 -16.96 -12.84
CA GLN A 232 10.71 -17.01 -12.31
C GLN A 232 9.72 -17.69 -13.29
N LEU A 233 10.02 -17.69 -14.59
CA LEU A 233 9.19 -18.32 -15.64
C LEU A 233 9.73 -19.70 -16.07
N VAL A 234 11.05 -19.84 -16.14
CA VAL A 234 11.77 -21.01 -16.64
C VAL A 234 12.92 -21.33 -15.68
N SER A 235 12.62 -22.12 -14.64
CA SER A 235 13.51 -22.39 -13.51
C SER A 235 14.86 -23.07 -13.84
N ASN A 236 15.04 -23.55 -15.08
CA ASN A 236 16.19 -24.32 -15.54
C ASN A 236 16.79 -23.79 -16.86
N ASP A 237 16.59 -22.51 -17.20
CA ASP A 237 17.16 -21.93 -18.42
C ASP A 237 18.70 -21.82 -18.33
N ARG A 238 19.39 -22.78 -18.96
CA ARG A 238 20.85 -22.92 -18.89
C ARG A 238 21.59 -21.70 -19.44
N ASP A 239 21.08 -21.11 -20.52
CA ASP A 239 21.73 -19.98 -21.17
C ASP A 239 21.56 -18.71 -20.34
N GLY A 240 20.38 -18.50 -19.74
CA GLY A 240 20.13 -17.47 -18.73
C GLY A 240 21.10 -17.57 -17.55
N ILE A 241 21.22 -18.75 -16.94
CA ILE A 241 22.14 -19.00 -15.81
C ILE A 241 23.60 -18.74 -16.21
N LEU A 242 24.03 -19.13 -17.42
CA LEU A 242 25.39 -18.86 -17.91
C LEU A 242 25.65 -17.37 -18.15
N GLN A 243 24.66 -16.60 -18.61
CA GLN A 243 24.77 -15.15 -18.77
C GLN A 243 24.72 -14.43 -17.42
N GLY A 244 23.88 -14.88 -16.49
CA GLY A 244 23.86 -14.44 -15.11
C GLY A 244 25.20 -14.61 -14.41
N ASN A 245 25.80 -15.80 -14.50
CA ASN A 245 27.12 -16.07 -13.91
C ASN A 245 28.22 -15.18 -14.51
N TRP A 246 28.18 -14.90 -15.82
CA TRP A 246 29.05 -13.90 -16.43
C TRP A 246 28.83 -12.51 -15.83
N ALA A 247 27.59 -12.06 -15.67
CA ALA A 247 27.28 -10.74 -15.10
C ALA A 247 27.68 -10.63 -13.62
N ARG A 248 27.45 -11.68 -12.82
CA ARG A 248 27.93 -11.80 -11.43
C ARG A 248 29.45 -11.63 -11.36
N GLN A 249 30.17 -12.34 -12.24
CA GLN A 249 31.63 -12.28 -12.27
C GLN A 249 32.13 -10.89 -12.72
N GLN A 250 31.54 -10.28 -13.76
CA GLN A 250 31.91 -8.93 -14.19
C GLN A 250 31.72 -7.87 -13.11
N LEU A 251 30.68 -7.96 -12.28
CA LEU A 251 30.48 -7.05 -11.14
C LEU A 251 31.49 -7.29 -10.02
N LEU A 252 31.89 -8.54 -9.77
CA LEU A 252 32.94 -8.87 -8.78
C LEU A 252 34.32 -8.37 -9.25
N ASP A 253 34.69 -8.67 -10.50
CA ASP A 253 35.94 -8.23 -11.12
C ASP A 253 36.02 -6.69 -11.12
N GLY A 254 34.95 -6.01 -11.60
CA GLY A 254 34.85 -4.55 -11.60
C GLY A 254 34.87 -3.92 -10.20
N ALA A 255 34.26 -4.56 -9.19
CA ALA A 255 34.36 -4.10 -7.81
C ALA A 255 35.80 -4.21 -7.27
N GLU A 256 36.57 -5.22 -7.70
CA GLU A 256 37.97 -5.37 -7.31
C GLU A 256 38.89 -4.37 -8.03
N GLU A 257 38.65 -4.08 -9.31
CA GLU A 257 39.31 -2.99 -10.05
C GLU A 257 39.05 -1.62 -9.42
N LEU A 258 37.82 -1.33 -8.99
CA LEU A 258 37.47 -0.09 -8.30
C LEU A 258 38.14 0.02 -6.92
N LEU A 259 38.26 -1.09 -6.18
CA LEU A 259 39.01 -1.10 -4.91
C LEU A 259 40.51 -0.85 -5.13
N GLN A 260 41.11 -1.43 -6.18
CA GLN A 260 42.49 -1.13 -6.57
C GLN A 260 42.67 0.33 -7.00
N SER A 261 41.66 0.90 -7.65
CA SER A 261 41.62 2.29 -8.13
C SER A 261 41.22 3.33 -7.07
N GLN A 262 41.15 2.94 -5.79
CA GLN A 262 40.76 3.81 -4.66
C GLN A 262 39.34 4.42 -4.79
N GLN A 263 38.40 3.71 -5.41
CA GLN A 263 36.98 4.09 -5.51
C GLN A 263 36.07 3.11 -4.73
N PRO A 264 36.18 3.08 -3.38
CA PRO A 264 35.51 2.08 -2.56
C PRO A 264 33.98 2.21 -2.55
N CYS A 265 33.41 3.42 -2.76
CA CYS A 265 31.96 3.57 -2.84
C CYS A 265 31.39 2.98 -4.14
N GLY A 266 32.14 3.07 -5.25
CA GLY A 266 31.79 2.41 -6.51
C GLY A 266 31.77 0.89 -6.37
N ALA A 267 32.80 0.32 -5.75
CA ALA A 267 32.86 -1.11 -5.45
C ALA A 267 31.71 -1.56 -4.54
N LEU A 268 31.36 -0.74 -3.53
CA LEU A 268 30.24 -1.05 -2.63
C LEU A 268 28.89 -1.05 -3.38
N LEU A 269 28.66 -0.15 -4.34
CA LEU A 269 27.44 -0.19 -5.18
C LEU A 269 27.40 -1.44 -6.08
N MET A 270 28.53 -1.83 -6.69
CA MET A 270 28.60 -3.08 -7.48
C MET A 270 28.41 -4.34 -6.64
N VAL A 271 28.78 -4.32 -5.36
CA VAL A 271 28.50 -5.42 -4.42
C VAL A 271 27.04 -5.38 -3.96
N ALA A 272 26.40 -4.21 -3.88
CA ALA A 272 24.99 -4.07 -3.55
C ALA A 272 24.04 -4.55 -4.67
N THR A 273 24.37 -4.34 -5.94
CA THR A 273 23.59 -4.91 -7.06
C THR A 273 23.58 -6.44 -7.05
N LEU A 274 24.70 -7.07 -6.63
CA LEU A 274 24.77 -8.52 -6.45
C LEU A 274 23.81 -9.00 -5.35
N LEU A 275 23.73 -8.28 -4.22
CA LEU A 275 22.81 -8.62 -3.13
C LEU A 275 21.33 -8.52 -3.56
N GLU A 276 20.95 -7.46 -4.29
CA GLU A 276 19.60 -7.34 -4.85
C GLU A 276 19.26 -8.44 -5.87
N SER A 277 20.26 -8.91 -6.62
CA SER A 277 20.08 -10.05 -7.53
C SER A 277 19.98 -11.41 -6.83
N GLY A 278 20.03 -11.46 -5.49
CA GLY A 278 19.88 -12.68 -4.69
C GLY A 278 21.18 -13.43 -4.42
N VAL A 279 22.35 -12.81 -4.62
CA VAL A 279 23.66 -13.42 -4.31
C VAL A 279 24.05 -13.14 -2.86
N GLU A 280 24.51 -14.17 -2.15
CA GLU A 280 24.99 -14.06 -0.77
C GLU A 280 26.33 -13.28 -0.70
N VAL A 281 26.25 -11.95 -0.58
CA VAL A 281 27.45 -11.07 -0.48
C VAL A 281 27.44 -10.19 0.79
N GLY A 282 26.52 -10.43 1.72
CA GLY A 282 26.29 -9.63 2.93
C GLY A 282 27.55 -9.31 3.74
N GLU A 283 28.33 -10.32 4.15
CA GLU A 283 29.57 -10.10 4.90
C GLU A 283 30.60 -9.21 4.17
N ARG A 284 30.73 -9.38 2.85
CA ARG A 284 31.67 -8.57 2.04
C ARG A 284 31.17 -7.14 1.91
N LEU A 285 29.85 -6.94 1.81
CA LEU A 285 29.21 -5.63 1.79
C LEU A 285 29.37 -4.91 3.13
N ASP A 286 29.12 -5.56 4.27
CA ASP A 286 29.27 -4.97 5.61
C ASP A 286 30.73 -4.61 5.94
N ARG A 287 31.68 -5.46 5.53
CA ARG A 287 33.13 -5.17 5.63
C ARG A 287 33.56 -3.99 4.75
N LEU A 288 32.87 -3.72 3.64
CA LEU A 288 33.12 -2.51 2.84
C LEU A 288 32.44 -1.30 3.49
N ARG A 289 31.18 -1.42 3.94
CA ARG A 289 30.42 -0.34 4.58
C ARG A 289 31.17 0.23 5.79
N SER A 290 31.61 -0.64 6.69
CA SER A 290 32.38 -0.27 7.89
C SER A 290 33.77 0.33 7.62
N ARG A 291 34.33 0.18 6.42
CA ARG A 291 35.59 0.84 6.00
C ARG A 291 35.37 2.22 5.37
N ILE A 292 34.16 2.51 4.94
CA ILE A 292 33.78 3.72 4.18
C ILE A 292 32.97 4.69 5.03
N GLU A 293 32.24 4.18 6.03
CA GLU A 293 31.36 4.93 6.92
C GLU A 293 31.98 6.22 7.47
N LEU A 294 31.29 7.34 7.23
CA LEU A 294 31.64 8.65 7.79
C LEU A 294 30.58 9.07 8.81
N PRO A 295 30.78 8.82 10.13
CA PRO A 295 29.81 9.18 11.15
C PRO A 295 29.66 10.71 11.23
N LEU A 296 28.51 11.24 10.82
CA LEU A 296 28.27 12.70 10.75
C LEU A 296 27.96 13.31 12.13
N ARG A 297 27.38 12.50 13.03
CA ARG A 297 27.02 12.86 14.40
C ARG A 297 28.27 13.04 15.25
N PRO A 298 28.52 14.23 15.83
CA PRO A 298 29.69 14.45 16.67
C PRO A 298 29.55 13.71 18.00
N ILE A 299 30.65 13.11 18.47
CA ILE A 299 30.70 12.44 19.77
C ILE A 299 30.82 13.51 20.87
N ILE A 300 29.91 13.48 21.84
CA ILE A 300 29.90 14.40 22.98
C ILE A 300 30.88 13.92 24.05
N CYS A 301 32.01 14.64 24.21
CA CYS A 301 33.05 14.33 25.18
C CYS A 301 32.91 15.18 26.46
N ARG A 302 32.51 14.55 27.56
CA ARG A 302 32.45 15.15 28.91
C ARG A 302 33.75 14.94 29.69
N GLY A 303 34.85 15.51 29.21
CA GLY A 303 36.16 15.45 29.88
C GLY A 303 37.26 14.86 29.02
N TRP A 304 37.58 13.57 29.22
CA TRP A 304 38.58 12.85 28.43
C TRP A 304 38.13 12.69 26.97
N VAL A 305 39.09 12.82 26.05
CA VAL A 305 38.91 12.58 24.61
C VAL A 305 39.32 11.13 24.34
N PRO A 306 38.52 10.32 23.61
CA PRO A 306 38.93 8.99 23.19
C PRO A 306 40.14 9.05 22.24
N ALA A 307 41.13 8.18 22.40
CA ALA A 307 42.33 8.18 21.55
C ALA A 307 42.04 8.00 20.05
N ALA A 308 40.92 7.35 19.69
CA ALA A 308 40.45 7.25 18.30
C ALA A 308 40.09 8.61 17.68
N ALA A 309 39.72 9.60 18.50
CA ALA A 309 39.35 10.93 18.06
C ALA A 309 40.56 11.87 17.85
N GLU A 310 41.73 11.53 18.40
CA GLU A 310 42.99 12.23 18.12
C GLU A 310 43.50 11.98 16.69
N GLN A 311 42.95 10.96 16.01
CA GLN A 311 43.33 10.57 14.64
C GLN A 311 42.55 11.31 13.54
N GLY A 312 41.70 12.29 13.89
CA GLY A 312 41.00 13.15 12.92
C GLY A 312 39.87 12.46 12.12
N SER A 313 39.47 11.25 12.51
CA SER A 313 38.47 10.43 11.82
C SER A 313 37.02 10.65 12.29
N THR A 314 36.82 11.38 13.39
CA THR A 314 35.50 11.59 14.01
C THR A 314 35.29 13.04 14.42
N TYR A 315 34.06 13.52 14.28
CA TYR A 315 33.65 14.84 14.76
C TYR A 315 33.42 14.83 16.27
N LEU A 316 33.74 15.93 16.96
CA LEU A 316 33.61 16.01 18.43
C LEU A 316 32.83 17.24 18.88
N ILE A 317 32.12 17.10 19.99
CA ILE A 317 31.63 18.21 20.81
C ILE A 317 32.25 18.09 22.19
N ARG A 318 33.04 19.08 22.60
CA ARG A 318 33.56 19.18 23.97
C ARG A 318 32.65 20.10 24.78
N SER A 319 31.92 19.53 25.74
CA SER A 319 31.08 20.30 26.66
C SER A 319 31.94 21.09 27.66
N GLY A 320 31.71 22.40 27.79
CA GLY A 320 32.25 23.21 28.87
C GLY A 320 31.52 23.01 30.19
N VAL A 321 31.79 23.87 31.17
CA VAL A 321 31.12 23.85 32.48
C VAL A 321 29.82 24.65 32.40
N ALA A 322 28.69 24.02 32.69
CA ALA A 322 27.39 24.69 32.77
C ALA A 322 27.37 25.71 33.93
N THR A 323 27.11 26.98 33.61
CA THR A 323 26.95 28.06 34.59
C THR A 323 25.48 28.44 34.73
N ILE A 324 24.98 28.64 35.94
CA ILE A 324 23.59 29.05 36.19
C ILE A 324 23.61 30.35 36.99
N ARG A 325 23.06 31.41 36.40
CA ARG A 325 22.84 32.70 37.07
C ARG A 325 21.41 32.77 37.59
N ARG A 326 21.27 33.17 38.85
CA ARG A 326 19.97 33.43 39.50
C ARG A 326 19.79 34.94 39.56
N GLN A 327 18.74 35.46 38.95
CA GLN A 327 18.38 36.89 38.97
C GLN A 327 16.96 37.03 39.53
N ARG A 328 16.72 38.06 40.36
CA ARG A 328 15.35 38.46 40.70
C ARG A 328 14.80 39.30 39.56
N ALA A 329 13.64 38.96 39.04
CA ALA A 329 12.91 39.83 38.14
C ALA A 329 12.25 40.94 38.97
N SER A 330 12.71 42.18 38.78
CA SER A 330 12.12 43.34 39.46
C SER A 330 10.79 43.71 38.82
N SER A 331 9.69 43.23 39.40
CA SER A 331 8.34 43.61 38.98
C SER A 331 8.00 45.04 39.44
N THR A 332 8.47 46.05 38.70
CA THR A 332 7.97 47.43 38.81
C THR A 332 6.59 47.52 38.14
N GLY A 333 5.59 46.89 38.76
CA GLY A 333 4.19 46.95 38.37
C GLY A 333 3.39 47.75 39.40
N ASP A 334 3.05 48.99 39.05
CA ASP A 334 2.33 49.90 39.94
C ASP A 334 0.90 49.35 40.18
N SER A 335 0.58 49.01 41.43
CA SER A 335 -0.63 48.22 41.74
C SER A 335 -1.81 49.11 42.11
N GLY A 336 -2.50 49.63 41.09
CA GLY A 336 -3.80 50.28 41.24
C GLY A 336 -4.81 49.35 41.92
N GLY A 337 -5.13 49.61 43.18
CA GLY A 337 -5.96 48.74 44.01
C GLY A 337 -7.37 48.55 43.45
N ARG A 338 -7.70 47.32 43.02
CA ARG A 338 -9.03 46.97 42.50
C ARG A 338 -9.85 46.23 43.56
N TRP A 339 -11.01 46.79 43.89
CA TRP A 339 -12.02 46.10 44.70
C TRP A 339 -12.62 44.94 43.89
N GLY A 340 -12.79 43.77 44.52
CA GLY A 340 -13.37 42.60 43.89
C GLY A 340 -13.62 41.47 44.89
N GLU A 341 -14.71 40.73 44.70
CA GLU A 341 -15.15 39.68 45.62
C GLU A 341 -14.08 38.57 45.75
N SER A 342 -13.55 38.37 46.96
CA SER A 342 -12.56 37.33 47.20
C SER A 342 -13.23 35.95 47.37
N GLY A 343 -12.86 35.01 46.51
CA GLY A 343 -13.42 33.66 46.46
C GLY A 343 -13.32 32.80 47.74
N ARG A 344 -14.14 31.75 47.74
CA ARG A 344 -14.44 30.84 48.86
C ARG A 344 -13.18 30.15 49.42
N ARG A 345 -12.79 30.43 50.66
CA ARG A 345 -11.77 29.64 51.40
C ARG A 345 -12.43 28.53 52.24
N TRP A 346 -11.77 27.38 52.31
CA TRP A 346 -12.09 26.30 53.24
C TRP A 346 -11.13 26.39 54.43
N SER A 347 -11.64 26.72 55.63
CA SER A 347 -10.88 26.67 56.88
C SER A 347 -11.60 25.77 57.87
N ARG A 348 -10.88 24.81 58.46
CA ARG A 348 -11.43 23.86 59.44
C ARG A 348 -11.78 24.58 60.74
N SER A 349 -12.88 24.22 61.39
CA SER A 349 -13.22 24.80 62.69
C SER A 349 -12.19 24.40 63.76
N PRO A 350 -11.96 25.21 64.80
CA PRO A 350 -11.05 24.86 65.88
C PRO A 350 -11.41 23.52 66.54
N ALA A 351 -12.71 23.25 66.74
CA ALA A 351 -13.22 21.97 67.24
C ALA A 351 -12.84 20.78 66.34
N HIS A 352 -13.05 20.86 65.02
CA HIS A 352 -12.65 19.82 64.08
C HIS A 352 -11.12 19.61 64.08
N SER A 353 -10.33 20.67 64.32
CA SER A 353 -8.86 20.55 64.48
C SER A 353 -8.44 19.88 65.80
N ALA A 354 -9.27 19.94 66.84
CA ALA A 354 -9.04 19.29 68.12
C ALA A 354 -9.44 17.80 68.04
N ASP A 355 -10.60 17.50 67.45
CA ASP A 355 -11.07 16.12 67.23
C ASP A 355 -10.07 15.31 66.40
N VAL A 356 -9.52 15.88 65.30
CA VAL A 356 -8.49 15.21 64.48
C VAL A 356 -7.19 14.97 65.28
N ARG A 357 -6.75 15.93 66.10
CA ARG A 357 -5.55 15.75 66.95
C ARG A 357 -5.77 14.69 68.03
N ARG A 358 -6.95 14.67 68.65
CA ARG A 358 -7.32 13.66 69.65
C ARG A 358 -7.44 12.26 69.04
N TRP A 359 -7.97 12.17 67.82
CA TRP A 359 -8.07 10.91 67.07
C TRP A 359 -6.70 10.27 66.81
N ILE A 360 -5.71 11.04 66.36
CA ILE A 360 -4.33 10.57 66.15
C ILE A 360 -3.74 10.04 67.47
N GLN A 361 -3.86 10.79 68.57
CA GLN A 361 -3.38 10.37 69.89
C GLN A 361 -3.98 9.04 70.38
N LEU A 362 -5.26 8.78 70.07
CA LEU A 362 -5.91 7.52 70.44
C LEU A 362 -5.40 6.33 69.63
N ILE A 363 -5.05 6.53 68.35
CA ILE A 363 -4.44 5.48 67.51
C ILE A 363 -3.08 5.08 68.06
N ASP A 364 -2.22 6.06 68.40
CA ASP A 364 -0.91 5.79 68.99
C ASP A 364 -1.03 5.02 70.32
N GLN A 365 -2.03 5.37 71.15
CA GLN A 365 -2.32 4.66 72.40
C GLN A 365 -2.82 3.22 72.16
N VAL A 366 -3.65 2.99 71.13
CA VAL A 366 -4.09 1.63 70.75
C VAL A 366 -2.90 0.76 70.32
N LEU A 367 -1.96 1.30 69.55
CA LEU A 367 -0.75 0.58 69.12
C LEU A 367 0.13 0.20 70.33
N GLN A 368 0.39 1.15 71.23
CA GLN A 368 1.17 0.90 72.46
C GLN A 368 0.48 -0.11 73.39
N LEU A 369 -0.83 -0.02 73.59
CA LEU A 369 -1.59 -0.98 74.38
C LEU A 369 -1.59 -2.39 73.75
N THR A 370 -1.55 -2.47 72.41
CA THR A 370 -1.49 -3.75 71.69
C THR A 370 -0.14 -4.44 71.91
N GLN A 371 0.96 -3.70 71.85
CA GLN A 371 2.29 -4.24 72.15
C GLN A 371 2.37 -4.75 73.60
N ARG A 372 1.95 -3.93 74.58
CA ARG A 372 1.98 -4.30 75.99
C ARG A 372 1.03 -5.46 76.35
N TRP A 373 -0.02 -5.68 75.56
CA TRP A 373 -0.94 -6.80 75.75
C TRP A 373 -0.31 -8.16 75.38
N ILE A 374 0.59 -8.20 74.39
CA ILE A 374 1.27 -9.43 73.95
C ILE A 374 2.19 -10.00 75.06
N GLU A 375 2.75 -9.11 75.89
CA GLU A 375 3.71 -9.44 76.95
C GLU A 375 3.07 -9.59 78.34
N ALA A 376 1.74 -9.46 78.45
CA ALA A 376 1.02 -9.35 79.72
C ALA A 376 0.61 -10.69 80.33
N THR A 377 0.50 -10.73 81.67
CA THR A 377 -0.12 -11.85 82.40
C THR A 377 -1.61 -11.97 82.02
N PRO A 378 -2.25 -13.15 82.13
CA PRO A 378 -3.65 -13.32 81.69
C PRO A 378 -4.66 -12.41 82.41
N VAL A 379 -4.37 -11.94 83.62
CA VAL A 379 -5.22 -10.98 84.35
C VAL A 379 -5.04 -9.56 83.81
N ASP A 380 -3.80 -9.12 83.62
CA ASP A 380 -3.48 -7.81 83.05
C ASP A 380 -3.90 -7.71 81.58
N ALA A 381 -3.79 -8.81 80.83
CA ALA A 381 -4.22 -8.93 79.45
C ALA A 381 -5.73 -8.66 79.29
N ALA A 382 -6.56 -9.04 80.26
CA ALA A 382 -7.99 -8.72 80.24
C ALA A 382 -8.24 -7.19 80.39
N LEU A 383 -7.52 -6.54 81.31
CA LEU A 383 -7.62 -5.10 81.54
C LEU A 383 -7.05 -4.29 80.37
N LEU A 384 -5.90 -4.68 79.83
CA LEU A 384 -5.31 -4.06 78.64
C LEU A 384 -6.19 -4.25 77.40
N SER A 385 -6.83 -5.43 77.24
CA SER A 385 -7.81 -5.69 76.18
C SER A 385 -9.00 -4.72 76.27
N SER A 386 -9.63 -4.59 77.44
CA SER A 386 -10.78 -3.68 77.67
C SER A 386 -10.43 -2.20 77.47
N ARG A 387 -9.21 -1.79 77.84
CA ARG A 387 -8.72 -0.43 77.61
C ARG A 387 -8.42 -0.17 76.13
N ARG A 388 -7.85 -1.16 75.44
CA ARG A 388 -7.62 -1.10 73.99
C ARG A 388 -8.93 -1.00 73.22
N SER A 389 -9.95 -1.80 73.56
CA SER A 389 -11.25 -1.75 72.90
C SER A 389 -11.96 -0.40 73.12
N PHE A 390 -11.89 0.16 74.33
CA PHE A 390 -12.40 1.51 74.62
C PHE A 390 -11.73 2.59 73.74
N CYS A 391 -10.39 2.61 73.68
CA CYS A 391 -9.67 3.58 72.85
C CYS A 391 -9.97 3.40 71.34
N LEU A 392 -10.16 2.16 70.88
CA LEU A 392 -10.59 1.86 69.51
C LEU A 392 -12.00 2.40 69.22
N GLU A 393 -12.96 2.19 70.12
CA GLU A 393 -14.31 2.74 69.99
C GLU A 393 -14.31 4.28 70.00
N GLU A 394 -13.56 4.92 70.90
CA GLU A 394 -13.47 6.38 70.98
C GLU A 394 -12.85 6.95 69.70
N ALA A 395 -11.79 6.32 69.17
CA ALA A 395 -11.21 6.67 67.88
C ALA A 395 -12.20 6.49 66.72
N TRP A 396 -12.98 5.40 66.68
CA TRP A 396 -14.02 5.21 65.67
C TRP A 396 -15.17 6.23 65.77
N ARG A 397 -15.57 6.62 66.98
CA ARG A 397 -16.57 7.68 67.19
C ARG A 397 -16.08 9.04 66.72
N LEU A 398 -14.81 9.39 66.99
CA LEU A 398 -14.21 10.62 66.47
C LEU A 398 -14.05 10.58 64.95
N ALA A 399 -13.62 9.46 64.36
CA ALA A 399 -13.53 9.31 62.90
C ALA A 399 -14.89 9.55 62.22
N ARG A 400 -15.98 8.96 62.75
CA ARG A 400 -17.34 9.20 62.26
C ARG A 400 -17.74 10.67 62.42
N ARG A 401 -17.50 11.30 63.57
CA ARG A 401 -17.82 12.72 63.79
C ARG A 401 -17.04 13.65 62.83
N ILE A 402 -15.78 13.35 62.56
CA ILE A 402 -14.93 14.07 61.59
C ILE A 402 -15.49 13.93 60.16
N ALA A 403 -16.00 12.75 59.81
CA ALA A 403 -16.64 12.48 58.51
C ALA A 403 -18.05 13.08 58.37
N GLU A 404 -18.85 13.11 59.45
CA GLU A 404 -20.20 13.69 59.51
C GLU A 404 -20.18 15.23 59.58
N SER A 405 -19.11 15.81 60.13
CA SER A 405 -18.89 17.25 60.21
C SER A 405 -17.64 17.71 59.41
N PRO A 406 -17.63 17.50 58.08
CA PRO A 406 -16.55 17.98 57.24
C PRO A 406 -16.53 19.52 57.26
N ALA A 407 -15.35 20.10 57.05
CA ALA A 407 -15.10 21.53 57.22
C ALA A 407 -16.14 22.41 56.48
N ARG A 408 -16.99 23.13 57.22
CA ARG A 408 -18.02 24.00 56.64
C ARG A 408 -17.46 25.38 56.28
N ARG A 409 -18.02 25.98 55.22
CA ARG A 409 -17.70 27.35 54.79
C ARG A 409 -18.29 28.36 55.78
N TRP A 410 -17.52 29.40 56.09
CA TRP A 410 -18.01 30.62 56.74
C TRP A 410 -17.88 31.80 55.76
N ARG A 411 -18.62 32.88 56.02
CA ARG A 411 -18.67 34.08 55.17
C ARG A 411 -18.46 35.30 56.06
N THR A 412 -17.46 36.11 55.74
CA THR A 412 -17.27 37.45 56.30
C THR A 412 -17.00 38.47 55.19
N THR A 413 -16.91 39.73 55.61
CA THR A 413 -17.11 40.97 54.87
C THR A 413 -16.08 41.27 53.77
N TRP A 414 -16.41 42.31 53.01
CA TRP A 414 -15.52 42.94 52.03
C TRP A 414 -14.27 43.50 52.72
N ASP A 415 -13.16 42.80 52.62
CA ASP A 415 -11.86 43.34 52.99
C ASP A 415 -11.22 44.05 51.78
N GLN A 416 -10.66 45.23 52.03
CA GLN A 416 -9.73 45.86 51.11
C GLN A 416 -8.52 44.93 50.98
N ARG A 417 -8.38 44.24 49.85
CA ARG A 417 -7.15 43.51 49.55
C ARG A 417 -6.01 44.54 49.50
N GLY A 418 -5.21 44.59 50.57
CA GLY A 418 -3.82 45.01 50.43
C GLY A 418 -3.22 44.24 49.26
N SER A 419 -2.40 44.91 48.44
CA SER A 419 -1.78 44.28 47.28
C SER A 419 -1.20 42.95 47.70
N VAL A 420 -1.68 41.85 47.10
CA VAL A 420 -0.99 40.57 47.24
C VAL A 420 0.37 40.85 46.63
N PRO A 421 1.47 40.83 47.41
CA PRO A 421 2.78 41.06 46.83
C PRO A 421 2.94 39.99 45.75
N VAL A 422 3.17 40.42 44.51
CA VAL A 422 3.64 39.53 43.47
C VAL A 422 4.95 38.97 44.02
N GLY A 423 4.90 37.73 44.50
CA GLY A 423 6.03 37.13 45.20
C GLY A 423 7.20 37.11 44.23
N GLU A 424 8.38 37.49 44.72
CA GLU A 424 9.55 37.77 43.89
C GLU A 424 9.72 36.69 42.81
N GLU A 425 9.60 37.09 41.54
CA GLU A 425 9.84 36.21 40.40
C GLU A 425 11.34 35.97 40.25
N TRP A 426 11.73 34.72 40.02
CA TRP A 426 13.14 34.35 39.85
C TRP A 426 13.41 33.88 38.43
N ARG A 427 14.34 34.57 37.77
CA ARG A 427 14.85 34.24 36.44
C ARG A 427 16.12 33.40 36.61
N LEU A 428 16.08 32.15 36.17
CA LEU A 428 17.22 31.24 36.12
C LEU A 428 17.73 31.19 34.68
N ILE A 429 18.96 31.67 34.46
CA ILE A 429 19.62 31.65 33.15
C ILE A 429 20.77 30.66 33.24
N GLY A 430 20.64 29.53 32.54
CA GLY A 430 21.73 28.57 32.37
C GLY A 430 22.45 28.79 31.05
N ARG A 431 23.78 28.70 31.09
CA ARG A 431 24.66 28.82 29.93
C ARG A 431 25.62 27.65 29.90
N LEU A 432 25.60 26.88 28.81
CA LEU A 432 26.55 25.81 28.52
C LEU A 432 27.37 26.20 27.28
N PRO A 433 28.61 26.69 27.44
CA PRO A 433 29.53 26.80 26.33
C PRO A 433 29.97 25.41 25.88
N PHE A 434 30.09 25.21 24.57
CA PHE A 434 30.64 23.98 23.99
C PHE A 434 31.49 24.31 22.77
N LEU A 435 32.37 23.38 22.42
CA LEU A 435 33.33 23.56 21.34
C LEU A 435 33.17 22.40 20.35
N VAL A 436 32.85 22.72 19.10
CA VAL A 436 32.74 21.75 18.00
C VAL A 436 34.12 21.64 17.35
N ILE A 437 34.58 20.40 17.15
CA ILE A 437 35.83 20.08 16.46
C ILE A 437 35.50 19.34 15.18
N ASP A 438 35.95 19.89 14.04
CA ASP A 438 35.86 19.26 12.73
C ASP A 438 37.04 18.33 12.45
N LEU A 439 36.91 17.46 11.43
CA LEU A 439 37.95 16.50 11.02
C LEU A 439 39.31 17.16 10.69
N SER A 440 39.29 18.44 10.30
CA SER A 440 40.48 19.27 10.06
C SER A 440 41.14 19.82 11.33
N GLY A 441 40.60 19.51 12.52
CA GLY A 441 41.02 20.07 13.80
C GLY A 441 40.58 21.51 14.05
N GLN A 442 39.81 22.12 13.13
CA GLN A 442 39.24 23.46 13.35
C GLN A 442 38.23 23.44 14.50
N GLN A 443 38.24 24.51 15.29
CA GLN A 443 37.49 24.64 16.54
C GLN A 443 36.54 25.84 16.46
N THR A 444 35.24 25.59 16.59
CA THR A 444 34.23 26.65 16.73
C THR A 444 33.62 26.61 18.12
N VAL A 445 33.42 27.78 18.72
CA VAL A 445 32.86 27.91 20.08
C VAL A 445 31.43 28.42 19.96
N GLU A 446 30.49 27.64 20.48
CA GLU A 446 29.07 27.97 20.56
C GLU A 446 28.61 27.96 22.03
N VAL A 447 27.45 28.57 22.31
CA VAL A 447 26.87 28.63 23.65
C VAL A 447 25.38 28.33 23.59
N ILE A 448 24.94 27.34 24.36
CA ILE A 448 23.53 27.09 24.61
C ILE A 448 23.10 27.97 25.79
N GLU A 449 22.11 28.83 25.59
CA GLU A 449 21.46 29.58 26.67
C GLU A 449 20.02 29.10 26.84
N VAL A 450 19.68 28.65 28.05
CA VAL A 450 18.32 28.23 28.41
C VAL A 450 17.86 29.06 29.60
N GLU A 451 16.64 29.59 29.48
CA GLU A 451 16.02 30.43 30.49
C GLU A 451 14.79 29.73 31.08
N VAL A 452 14.67 29.78 32.41
CA VAL A 452 13.46 29.36 33.13
C VAL A 452 13.07 30.49 34.08
N VAL A 453 11.84 30.98 33.95
CA VAL A 453 11.23 31.90 34.92
C VAL A 453 10.41 31.07 35.91
N LEU A 454 10.60 31.34 37.20
CA LEU A 454 9.81 30.76 38.29
C LEU A 454 8.93 31.83 38.90
N SER A 455 7.62 31.70 38.72
CA SER A 455 6.63 32.49 39.46
C SER A 455 6.14 31.73 40.70
N PRO A 456 5.63 32.44 41.74
CA PRO A 456 4.91 31.82 42.84
C PRO A 456 3.60 31.12 42.41
N GLU A 457 3.05 31.47 41.24
CA GLU A 457 1.80 30.92 40.73
C GLU A 457 2.00 29.50 40.19
N ASP A 458 3.11 29.25 39.48
CA ASP A 458 3.47 27.93 38.92
C ASP A 458 3.65 26.87 40.02
N LEU A 459 4.17 27.28 41.16
CA LEU A 459 4.35 26.44 42.35
C LEU A 459 3.07 26.26 43.17
N GLN A 460 1.93 26.80 42.72
CA GLN A 460 0.64 26.86 43.42
C GLN A 460 0.70 27.59 44.78
N ARG A 461 1.73 28.41 45.02
CA ARG A 461 2.01 29.10 46.29
C ARG A 461 1.75 30.60 46.19
N LYS A 462 0.52 30.99 45.83
CA LYS A 462 0.14 32.41 45.67
C LYS A 462 0.43 33.23 46.93
N GLY A 463 1.33 34.21 46.80
CA GLY A 463 1.72 35.15 47.85
C GLY A 463 2.83 34.68 48.80
N LEU A 464 3.50 33.55 48.53
CA LEU A 464 4.72 33.13 49.24
C LEU A 464 5.96 33.33 48.35
N PRO A 465 7.13 33.69 48.90
CA PRO A 465 8.36 33.76 48.13
C PRO A 465 8.81 32.37 47.67
N VAL A 466 9.51 32.32 46.52
CA VAL A 466 10.18 31.11 46.03
C VAL A 466 11.26 30.68 47.03
N ILE A 467 11.28 29.40 47.43
CA ILE A 467 12.20 28.89 48.45
C ILE A 467 13.50 28.43 47.76
N GLY A 468 14.64 28.50 48.47
CA GLY A 468 15.94 28.02 47.97
C GLY A 468 15.89 26.59 47.39
N THR A 469 15.12 25.69 48.00
CA THR A 469 14.88 24.31 47.50
C THR A 469 14.22 24.27 46.13
N ASP A 470 13.34 25.23 45.83
CA ASP A 470 12.66 25.31 44.53
C ASP A 470 13.64 25.85 43.47
N LEU A 471 14.47 26.84 43.83
CA LEU A 471 15.57 27.34 42.99
C LEU A 471 16.62 26.26 42.69
N ASP A 472 16.95 25.42 43.66
CA ASP A 472 17.91 24.33 43.52
C ASP A 472 17.34 23.18 42.67
N ARG A 473 16.07 22.81 42.86
CA ARG A 473 15.37 21.84 42.01
C ARG A 473 15.29 22.32 40.56
N ALA A 474 14.90 23.57 40.34
CA ALA A 474 14.86 24.15 39.00
C ALA A 474 16.28 24.27 38.40
N SER A 475 17.31 24.57 39.20
CA SER A 475 18.70 24.56 38.73
C SER A 475 19.15 23.17 38.26
N LEU A 476 18.74 22.09 38.94
CA LEU A 476 19.02 20.72 38.51
C LEU A 476 18.26 20.35 37.23
N GLN A 477 16.98 20.73 37.12
CA GLN A 477 16.21 20.55 35.89
C GLN A 477 16.83 21.32 34.73
N LEU A 478 17.30 22.54 34.96
CA LEU A 478 17.91 23.39 33.95
C LEU A 478 19.24 22.78 33.43
N ARG A 479 20.04 22.15 34.32
CA ARG A 479 21.21 21.34 33.87
C ARG A 479 20.80 20.18 32.96
N ALA A 480 19.77 19.42 33.34
CA ALA A 480 19.28 18.32 32.50
C ALA A 480 18.75 18.81 31.14
N THR A 481 18.09 19.98 31.09
CA THR A 481 17.68 20.58 29.81
C THR A 481 18.86 21.07 28.98
N LEU A 482 19.91 21.64 29.58
CA LEU A 482 21.13 22.04 28.83
C LEU A 482 21.82 20.83 28.21
N ASP A 483 21.93 19.73 28.95
CA ASP A 483 22.45 18.46 28.44
C ASP A 483 21.60 17.91 27.28
N HIS A 484 20.28 17.97 27.38
CA HIS A 484 19.38 17.52 26.31
C HIS A 484 19.45 18.42 25.07
N GLN A 485 19.57 19.74 25.25
CA GLN A 485 19.79 20.69 24.15
C GLN A 485 21.14 20.47 23.46
N LEU A 486 22.16 19.97 24.18
CA LEU A 486 23.45 19.58 23.58
C LEU A 486 23.32 18.37 22.64
N GLU A 487 22.50 17.38 23.00
CA GLU A 487 22.18 16.23 22.11
C GLU A 487 21.42 16.72 20.86
N ILE A 488 20.37 17.52 21.03
CA ILE A 488 19.62 18.12 19.90
C ILE A 488 20.56 18.90 18.98
N ARG A 489 21.50 19.66 19.55
CA ARG A 489 22.48 20.43 18.78
C ARG A 489 23.48 19.53 18.04
N ALA A 490 23.86 18.39 18.60
CA ALA A 490 24.67 17.39 17.89
C ALA A 490 23.94 16.82 16.66
N ASP A 491 22.64 16.55 16.81
CA ASP A 491 21.78 16.04 15.73
C ASP A 491 21.57 17.11 14.63
N GLU A 492 21.32 18.37 15.01
CA GLU A 492 21.27 19.50 14.08
C GLU A 492 22.57 19.66 13.27
N ILE A 493 23.73 19.52 13.92
CA ILE A 493 25.04 19.61 13.27
C ILE A 493 25.24 18.44 12.29
N ALA A 494 24.88 17.21 12.65
CA ALA A 494 24.88 16.07 11.74
C ALA A 494 24.04 16.34 10.49
N ARG A 495 22.80 16.80 10.68
CA ARG A 495 21.87 17.10 9.58
C ARG A 495 22.35 18.25 8.68
N GLN A 496 22.97 19.28 9.27
CA GLN A 496 23.60 20.37 8.51
C GLN A 496 24.78 19.88 7.67
N ARG A 497 25.63 19.00 8.23
CA ARG A 497 26.74 18.38 7.49
C ARG A 497 26.24 17.49 6.35
N LEU A 498 25.19 16.69 6.56
CA LEU A 498 24.58 15.89 5.49
C LEU A 498 24.07 16.79 4.34
N ARG A 499 23.36 17.89 4.67
CA ARG A 499 22.91 18.88 3.67
C ARG A 499 24.07 19.53 2.91
N ALA A 500 25.15 19.89 3.59
CA ALA A 500 26.34 20.44 2.96
C ALA A 500 27.00 19.44 2.00
N ARG A 501 27.19 18.18 2.43
CA ARG A 501 27.73 17.10 1.57
C ARG A 501 26.85 16.84 0.35
N LEU A 502 25.53 16.84 0.51
CA LEU A 502 24.60 16.66 -0.61
C LEU A 502 24.69 17.83 -1.60
N GLN A 503 24.83 19.08 -1.13
CA GLN A 503 25.08 20.24 -2.00
C GLN A 503 26.44 20.19 -2.70
N GLU A 504 27.51 19.79 -2.00
CA GLU A 504 28.84 19.58 -2.59
C GLU A 504 28.81 18.50 -3.67
N ALA A 505 28.17 17.37 -3.43
CA ALA A 505 28.02 16.28 -4.40
C ALA A 505 27.24 16.73 -5.64
N ARG A 506 26.13 17.47 -5.48
CA ARG A 506 25.39 18.08 -6.60
C ARG A 506 26.28 19.01 -7.44
N LEU A 507 27.15 19.80 -6.80
CA LEU A 507 28.07 20.70 -7.50
C LEU A 507 29.17 19.94 -8.27
N LEU A 508 29.66 18.82 -7.74
CA LEU A 508 30.62 17.94 -8.44
C LEU A 508 29.94 17.23 -9.63
N ALA A 509 28.74 16.68 -9.43
CA ALA A 509 27.97 16.05 -10.50
C ALA A 509 27.60 17.03 -11.62
N ALA A 510 27.24 18.27 -11.28
CA ALA A 510 26.98 19.34 -12.26
C ALA A 510 28.23 19.78 -13.05
N ARG A 511 29.44 19.50 -12.55
CA ARG A 511 30.71 19.68 -13.27
C ARG A 511 31.12 18.47 -14.11
N GLY A 512 30.34 17.39 -14.08
CA GLY A 512 30.59 16.14 -14.78
C GLY A 512 31.36 15.08 -14.00
N ASP A 513 31.80 15.37 -12.77
CA ASP A 513 32.54 14.41 -11.93
C ASP A 513 31.58 13.60 -11.05
N LEU A 514 30.93 12.62 -11.68
CA LEU A 514 29.98 11.71 -11.01
C LEU A 514 30.69 10.76 -10.03
N ALA A 515 31.96 10.43 -10.28
CA ALA A 515 32.75 9.56 -9.42
C ALA A 515 33.05 10.26 -8.09
N ALA A 516 33.61 11.48 -8.12
CA ALA A 516 33.86 12.25 -6.90
C ALA A 516 32.56 12.59 -6.15
N ALA A 517 31.46 12.88 -6.86
CA ALA A 517 30.15 13.10 -6.24
C ALA A 517 29.67 11.86 -5.44
N ARG A 518 29.81 10.66 -6.01
CA ARG A 518 29.49 9.39 -5.34
C ARG A 518 30.39 9.13 -4.13
N GLU A 519 31.72 9.23 -4.30
CA GLU A 519 32.68 8.97 -3.21
C GLU A 519 32.55 9.98 -2.06
N LEU A 520 31.99 11.17 -2.30
CA LEU A 520 31.70 12.17 -1.26
C LEU A 520 30.35 11.92 -0.54
N LEU A 521 29.31 11.51 -1.27
CA LEU A 521 27.95 11.41 -0.73
C LEU A 521 27.65 10.05 -0.07
N LEU A 522 28.09 8.93 -0.64
CA LEU A 522 27.75 7.61 -0.12
C LEU A 522 28.27 7.36 1.32
N PRO A 523 29.50 7.77 1.71
CA PRO A 523 29.98 7.68 3.10
C PRO A 523 29.09 8.41 4.10
N ALA A 524 28.61 9.59 3.69
CA ALA A 524 27.76 10.46 4.50
C ALA A 524 26.34 9.90 4.65
N LEU A 525 25.81 9.21 3.63
CA LEU A 525 24.53 8.50 3.72
C LEU A 525 24.61 7.24 4.60
N ILE A 526 25.75 6.56 4.63
CA ILE A 526 25.99 5.44 5.53
C ILE A 526 25.98 5.94 6.99
N GLY A 527 26.84 6.91 7.34
CA GLY A 527 27.00 7.40 8.72
C GLY A 527 26.02 8.51 9.18
N ALA A 528 24.87 8.65 8.50
CA ALA A 528 23.77 9.54 8.90
C ALA A 528 22.78 8.86 9.84
N ASP A 529 22.01 9.63 10.62
CA ASP A 529 20.99 9.07 11.53
C ASP A 529 19.82 8.44 10.74
N PRO A 530 19.18 7.34 11.21
CA PRO A 530 17.92 6.83 10.65
C PRO A 530 16.76 7.84 10.64
N GLN A 531 16.78 8.90 11.46
CA GLN A 531 15.70 9.89 11.54
C GLN A 531 15.67 10.89 10.36
N ASP A 532 16.79 11.08 9.64
CA ASP A 532 16.92 12.03 8.51
C ASP A 532 16.40 11.48 7.17
N LEU A 533 15.26 10.77 7.18
CA LEU A 533 14.69 10.09 6.01
C LEU A 533 14.56 11.00 4.77
N ASP A 534 14.20 12.28 4.97
CA ASP A 534 14.02 13.25 3.88
C ASP A 534 15.30 13.50 3.06
N LEU A 535 16.45 13.53 3.73
CA LEU A 535 17.75 13.76 3.10
C LEU A 535 18.35 12.47 2.55
N LEU A 536 18.08 11.35 3.22
CA LEU A 536 18.52 10.01 2.80
C LEU A 536 17.88 9.60 1.48
N GLU A 537 16.56 9.78 1.33
CA GLU A 537 15.87 9.46 0.08
C GLU A 537 16.30 10.36 -1.07
N GLN A 538 16.52 11.66 -0.82
CA GLN A 538 17.08 12.58 -1.81
C GLN A 538 18.48 12.14 -2.27
N GLY A 539 19.38 11.83 -1.33
CA GLY A 539 20.73 11.38 -1.66
C GLY A 539 20.75 10.04 -2.38
N ALA A 540 19.91 9.08 -1.96
CA ALA A 540 19.77 7.78 -2.63
C ALA A 540 19.26 7.93 -4.06
N ALA A 541 18.23 8.75 -4.29
CA ALA A 541 17.68 9.02 -5.62
C ALA A 541 18.67 9.75 -6.55
N GLU A 542 19.58 10.57 -5.99
CA GLU A 542 20.63 11.24 -6.76
C GLU A 542 21.75 10.29 -7.17
N ILE A 543 22.27 9.47 -6.24
CA ILE A 543 23.28 8.44 -6.58
C ILE A 543 22.70 7.43 -7.57
N ALA A 544 21.46 6.97 -7.38
CA ALA A 544 20.77 6.09 -8.31
C ALA A 544 20.73 6.68 -9.73
N ARG A 545 20.39 7.97 -9.85
CA ARG A 545 20.37 8.68 -11.14
C ARG A 545 21.76 8.86 -11.76
N TRP A 546 22.78 9.19 -10.96
CA TRP A 546 24.15 9.40 -11.45
C TRP A 546 24.81 8.09 -11.90
N CYS A 547 24.54 6.99 -11.19
CA CYS A 547 25.11 5.68 -11.49
C CYS A 547 24.21 4.79 -12.38
N GLN A 548 23.01 5.25 -12.73
CA GLN A 548 22.01 4.50 -13.52
C GLN A 548 21.61 3.15 -12.89
N ILE A 549 21.50 3.13 -11.57
CA ILE A 549 21.12 1.95 -10.75
C ILE A 549 19.79 2.18 -10.03
N GLY A 550 19.25 1.13 -9.40
CA GLY A 550 18.05 1.23 -8.56
C GLY A 550 18.26 2.10 -7.33
N VAL A 551 17.19 2.74 -6.85
CA VAL A 551 17.22 3.44 -5.54
C VAL A 551 17.39 2.44 -4.40
N ASP A 552 16.80 1.26 -4.54
CA ASP A 552 16.90 0.17 -3.57
C ASP A 552 18.34 -0.39 -3.49
N THR A 553 19.09 -0.39 -4.61
CA THR A 553 20.53 -0.71 -4.62
C THR A 553 21.30 0.22 -3.68
N VAL A 554 21.00 1.51 -3.74
CA VAL A 554 21.65 2.52 -2.89
C VAL A 554 21.18 2.42 -1.43
N ARG A 555 19.95 1.99 -1.19
CA ARG A 555 19.44 1.69 0.17
C ARG A 555 20.15 0.46 0.76
N ALA A 556 20.32 -0.63 0.00
CA ALA A 556 21.06 -1.83 0.42
C ALA A 556 22.53 -1.51 0.70
N ALA A 557 23.17 -0.74 -0.20
CA ALA A 557 24.50 -0.18 0.00
C ALA A 557 24.60 0.60 1.34
N ALA A 558 23.67 1.50 1.59
CA ALA A 558 23.60 2.31 2.82
C ALA A 558 23.21 1.52 4.09
N GLY A 559 22.84 0.25 4.00
CA GLY A 559 22.39 -0.57 5.14
C GLY A 559 20.96 -0.26 5.59
N ARG A 560 20.12 0.21 4.67
CA ARG A 560 18.74 0.66 4.91
C ARG A 560 17.75 -0.01 3.93
N SER A 561 18.07 -1.19 3.43
CA SER A 561 17.13 -2.00 2.65
C SER A 561 15.93 -2.38 3.51
N SER A 562 14.74 -2.40 2.89
CA SER A 562 13.54 -2.98 3.48
C SER A 562 13.54 -4.52 3.39
N THR A 563 14.36 -5.08 2.49
CA THR A 563 14.69 -6.50 2.41
C THR A 563 15.77 -6.86 3.44
N PRO A 564 15.61 -8.01 4.13
CA PRO A 564 16.53 -8.45 5.19
C PRO A 564 17.92 -8.88 4.67
#